data_AF-A0A2V5KSK9-F1
#
_entry.id   AF-A0A2V5KSK9-F1
#
_cell.length_a   1.000
_cell.length_b   1.000
_cell.length_c   1.000
_cell.angle_alpha   90.00
_cell.angle_beta   90.00
_cell.angle_gamma   90.00
#
_symmetry.space_group_name_H-M   'P 1'
#
loop_
_entity.id
_entity.type
_entity.pdbx_description
1 polymer ?
#
loop_
_entity_poly.entity_id
_entity_poly.type
_entity_poly.pdbx_seq_one_letter_code
_entity_poly.pdbx_strand_id
1 'polypeptide(L)' 'QLCVARELTKKFEEFRRGVASELLAHYQAHPPKGEIVLVISGS' A
#
# COMPACT_ATOMS: atom_id res chain seq x y z
N GLN A 1 11.37 5.27 1.13
CA GLN A 1 10.77 3.94 0.88
C GLN A 1 9.39 3.90 1.52
N LEU A 2 8.43 3.21 0.91
CA LEU A 2 7.04 3.17 1.39
C LEU A 2 6.51 1.73 1.38
N CYS A 3 5.53 1.48 2.25
CA CYS A 3 4.74 0.25 2.24
C CYS A 3 3.26 0.60 2.38
N VAL A 4 2.43 0.08 1.48
CA VAL A 4 0.97 0.09 1.60
C VAL A 4 0.55 -1.31 2.05
N ALA A 5 -0.02 -1.40 3.24
CA ALA A 5 -0.65 -2.61 3.75
C ALA A 5 -2.17 -2.49 3.63
N ARG A 6 -2.84 -3.54 3.17
CA ARG A 6 -4.30 -3.57 2.98
C ARG A 6 -4.91 -4.69 3.80
N GLU A 7 -6.08 -4.40 4.38
CA GLU A 7 -6.92 -5.42 5.04
C GLU A 7 -6.15 -6.24 6.10
N LEU A 8 -5.39 -5.57 6.97
CA LEU A 8 -4.55 -6.22 7.98
C LEU A 8 -5.36 -7.21 8.82
N THR A 9 -4.76 -8.37 9.09
CA THR A 9 -5.36 -9.52 9.81
C THR A 9 -6.53 -10.21 9.13
N LYS A 10 -6.97 -9.75 7.95
CA LYS A 10 -8.07 -10.37 7.20
C LYS A 10 -7.56 -11.37 6.17
N LYS A 11 -8.48 -12.15 5.58
CA LYS A 11 -8.18 -13.22 4.62
C LYS A 11 -7.39 -12.77 3.38
N PHE A 12 -7.58 -11.52 2.95
CA PHE A 12 -6.95 -10.95 1.76
C PHE A 12 -5.96 -9.83 2.10
N GLU A 13 -5.23 -10.01 3.20
CA GLU A 13 -4.14 -9.11 3.59
C GLU A 13 -3.08 -9.01 2.49
N GLU A 14 -2.61 -7.79 2.22
CA GLU A 14 -1.64 -7.52 1.16
C GLU A 14 -0.63 -6.46 1.61
N PHE A 15 0.65 -6.64 1.22
CA PHE A 15 1.71 -5.64 1.42
C PHE A 15 2.37 -5.31 0.09
N ARG A 16 2.32 -4.04 -0.31
CA ARG A 16 3.05 -3.51 -1.46
C ARG A 16 4.11 -2.52 -1.01
N ARG A 17 5.36 -2.83 -1.29
CA ARG A 17 6.53 -2.00 -0.94
C ARG A 17 7.13 -1.42 -2.21
N GLY A 18 7.61 -0.19 -2.14
CA GLY A 18 8.25 0.48 -3.27
C GLY A 18 8.50 1.95 -3.02
N VAL A 19 8.89 2.66 -4.08
CA VAL A 19 8.97 4.13 -4.04
C VAL A 19 7.58 4.74 -4.24
N ALA A 20 7.42 6.01 -3.86
CA ALA A 20 6.12 6.69 -3.86
C ALA A 20 5.47 6.71 -5.24
N SER A 21 6.27 6.97 -6.29
CA SER A 21 5.80 7.06 -7.67
C SER A 21 5.22 5.75 -8.19
N GLU A 22 5.87 4.63 -7.91
CA GLU A 22 5.43 3.30 -8.35
C GLU A 22 4.12 2.89 -7.67
N LEU A 23 4.03 3.09 -6.35
CA LEU A 23 2.83 2.76 -5.59
C LEU A 23 1.66 3.67 -5.99
N LEU A 24 1.92 4.95 -6.24
CA LEU A 24 0.91 5.88 -6.75
C LEU A 24 0.38 5.42 -8.12
N ALA A 25 1.26 5.13 -9.08
CA ALA A 25 0.87 4.67 -10.40
C ALA A 25 0.04 3.37 -10.32
N HIS A 26 0.44 2.43 -9.45
CA HIS A 26 -0.30 1.19 -9.22
C HIS A 26 -1.72 1.46 -8.74
N TYR A 27 -1.90 2.29 -7.71
CA TYR A 27 -3.20 2.54 -7.09
C TYR A 27 -4.08 3.52 -7.88
N GLN A 28 -3.51 4.29 -8.81
CA GLN A 28 -4.29 5.02 -9.82
C GLN A 28 -4.91 4.07 -10.84
N ALA A 29 -4.15 3.07 -11.31
CA ALA A 29 -4.65 2.05 -12.24
C ALA A 29 -5.58 1.03 -11.55
N HIS A 30 -5.34 0.74 -10.27
CA HIS A 30 -6.10 -0.23 -9.46
C HIS A 30 -6.53 0.43 -8.15
N PRO A 31 -7.64 1.20 -8.15
CA PRO A 31 -8.11 1.88 -6.95
C PRO A 31 -8.28 0.90 -5.79
N PRO A 32 -7.59 1.12 -4.66
CA PRO A 32 -7.66 0.19 -3.55
C PRO A 32 -9.05 0.26 -2.90
N LYS A 33 -9.47 -0.87 -2.33
CA LYS A 33 -10.70 -0.98 -1.54
C LYS A 33 -10.36 -1.51 -0.16
N GLY A 34 -11.15 -1.09 0.83
CA GLY A 34 -11.02 -1.50 2.22
C GLY A 34 -10.10 -0.60 3.03
N GLU A 35 -9.66 -1.13 4.18
CA GLU A 35 -8.74 -0.50 5.11
C GLU A 35 -7.31 -0.50 4.54
N ILE A 36 -6.62 0.62 4.76
CA ILE A 36 -5.23 0.81 4.31
C ILE A 36 -4.40 1.38 5.45
N VAL A 37 -3.20 0.83 5.62
CA VAL A 37 -2.14 1.38 6.46
C VAL A 37 -0.95 1.76 5.57
N LEU A 38 -0.48 3.01 5.72
CA LEU A 38 0.71 3.50 5.04
C LEU A 38 1.88 3.56 6.02
N VAL A 39 2.97 2.86 5.71
CA VAL A 39 4.22 2.94 6.45
C VAL A 39 5.24 3.73 5.62
N ILE A 40 5.80 4.77 6.22
CA ILE A 40 6.74 5.68 5.60
C ILE A 40 8.11 5.47 6.26
N SER A 41 9.15 5.23 5.46
CA SER A 41 10.51 5.20 6.00
C SER A 41 10.87 6.55 6.60
N GLY A 42 11.50 6.53 7.77
CA GLY A 42 12.09 7.74 8.36
C GLY A 42 13.18 8.36 7.48
N SER A 43 13.59 9.56 7.89
CA SER A 43 14.65 10.34 7.25
C SER A 43 16.01 9.68 7.32
#